data_AF-A0AAQ0FHB0-F1
#
_entry.id   AF-A0AAQ0FHB0-F1
#
_cell.length_a   1.000
_cell.length_b   1.000
_cell.length_c   1.000
_cell.angle_alpha   90.00
_cell.angle_beta   90.00
_cell.angle_gamma   90.00
#
_symmetry.space_group_name_H-M   'P 1'
#
loop_
_entity.id
_entity.type
_entity.pdbx_description
1 polymer ?
#
loop_
_entity_poly.entity_id
_entity_poly.type
_entity_poly.pdbx_seq_one_letter_code
_entity_poly.pdbx_strand_id
1 'polypeptide(L)'
;MYESNSCVPLARIDQGKPAANDADARDAVYYFHNDVSGLPEELTDAGGDLVWQARYKVWGNAVQEEWIARVPQLSVPKWGVVQEATPTSVHVPRPQNLRFQGEYLDRETGLHYNLFRYYDPDTGRFISPDPIGLAGGLNLYQYAPNPNSWIDPWGLCRTSPKINSEHVFHGEINNRGRAVGFHHEGSIGHIGKARVTGITSPANAQGVYRGRVEIFDSSSGAWVAKGPESSFFPKSWNRQQVMSEIRSAFDNGVVSSNGKWEGVSSSGVHIDILRGG
;
A
#
# COMPACT_ATOMS: atom_id res chain seq x y z
N MET A 1 -6.94 7.77 -0.23
CA MET A 1 -7.07 7.67 1.24
C MET A 1 -7.31 6.22 1.59
N TYR A 2 -6.80 5.76 2.73
CA TYR A 2 -6.92 4.38 3.21
C TYR A 2 -7.48 4.39 4.65
N GLU A 3 -8.05 3.27 5.07
CA GLU A 3 -8.42 3.06 6.47
C GLU A 3 -7.20 3.21 7.40
N SER A 4 -7.45 3.62 8.65
CA SER A 4 -6.37 3.74 9.63
C SER A 4 -5.75 2.38 9.89
N ASN A 5 -4.42 2.28 9.75
CA ASN A 5 -3.63 1.06 10.02
C ASN A 5 -3.86 -0.07 9.02
N SER A 6 -4.30 0.26 7.81
CA SER A 6 -4.69 -0.71 6.81
C SER A 6 -4.28 -0.25 5.40
N CYS A 7 -4.21 -1.20 4.47
CA CYS A 7 -4.06 -0.94 3.04
C CYS A 7 -5.41 -1.04 2.31
N VAL A 8 -6.52 -1.10 3.05
CA VAL A 8 -7.89 -1.03 2.52
C VAL A 8 -8.18 0.41 2.06
N PRO A 9 -8.48 0.64 0.77
CA PRO A 9 -8.74 1.98 0.27
C PRO A 9 -10.09 2.49 0.79
N LEU A 10 -10.13 3.76 1.17
CA LEU A 10 -11.31 4.42 1.73
C LEU A 10 -11.93 5.43 0.75
N ALA A 11 -11.10 6.28 0.17
CA ALA A 11 -11.56 7.30 -0.77
C ALA A 11 -10.50 7.65 -1.82
N ARG A 12 -10.92 8.01 -3.02
CA ARG A 12 -10.10 8.54 -4.12
C ARG A 12 -10.51 9.98 -4.39
N ILE A 13 -9.53 10.85 -4.59
CA ILE A 13 -9.76 12.22 -5.04
C ILE A 13 -9.14 12.34 -6.43
N ASP A 14 -9.97 12.57 -7.43
CA ASP A 14 -9.53 12.86 -8.79
C ASP A 14 -9.53 14.37 -8.98
N GLN A 15 -8.33 14.94 -9.11
CA GLN A 15 -8.21 16.36 -9.45
C GLN A 15 -8.80 16.63 -10.83
N GLY A 16 -9.71 17.59 -10.90
CA GLY A 16 -10.24 18.09 -12.16
C GLY A 16 -9.10 18.69 -12.98
N LYS A 17 -8.87 18.21 -14.22
CA LYS A 17 -8.05 18.98 -15.15
C LYS A 17 -8.90 20.13 -15.66
N PRO A 18 -8.49 21.40 -15.52
CA PRO A 18 -9.13 22.46 -16.27
C PRO A 18 -8.87 22.18 -17.75
N ALA A 19 -9.92 21.87 -18.51
CA ALA A 19 -9.89 22.17 -19.93
C ALA A 19 -9.66 23.68 -20.07
N ALA A 20 -9.03 24.14 -21.15
CA ALA A 20 -8.59 25.53 -21.33
C ALA A 20 -9.69 26.61 -21.14
N ASN A 21 -10.95 26.20 -20.96
CA ASN A 21 -12.14 27.04 -20.87
C ASN A 21 -13.02 26.75 -19.63
N ASP A 22 -12.63 25.83 -18.73
CA ASP A 22 -13.42 25.47 -17.55
C ASP A 22 -12.83 26.11 -16.28
N ALA A 23 -13.42 27.24 -15.87
CA ALA A 23 -13.10 27.90 -14.60
C ALA A 23 -13.63 27.16 -13.35
N ASP A 24 -14.37 26.07 -13.54
CA ASP A 24 -15.09 25.30 -12.50
C ASP A 24 -14.58 23.85 -12.37
N ALA A 25 -13.31 23.57 -12.67
CA ALA A 25 -12.71 22.27 -12.44
C ALA A 25 -12.66 21.95 -10.94
N ARG A 26 -13.69 21.25 -10.44
CA ARG A 26 -13.75 20.78 -9.04
C ARG A 26 -13.13 19.40 -8.92
N ASP A 27 -12.43 19.18 -7.81
CA ASP A 27 -11.97 17.85 -7.43
C ASP A 27 -13.19 16.92 -7.25
N ALA A 28 -13.13 15.73 -7.83
CA ALA A 28 -14.14 14.70 -7.66
C ALA A 28 -13.70 13.73 -6.56
N VAL A 29 -14.56 13.54 -5.55
CA VAL A 29 -14.32 12.58 -4.45
C VAL A 29 -15.17 11.34 -4.69
N TYR A 30 -14.52 10.18 -4.55
CA TYR A 30 -15.13 8.86 -4.65
C TYR A 30 -14.84 8.06 -3.38
N TYR A 31 -15.80 7.26 -2.94
CA TYR A 31 -15.70 6.41 -1.76
C TYR A 31 -15.68 4.94 -2.18
N PHE A 32 -14.77 4.17 -1.60
CA PHE A 32 -14.63 2.75 -1.85
C PHE A 32 -15.55 1.95 -0.93
N HIS A 33 -16.20 0.94 -1.50
CA HIS A 33 -16.82 -0.14 -0.74
C HIS A 33 -16.05 -1.41 -1.08
N ASN A 34 -15.45 -2.02 -0.06
CA ASN A 34 -14.55 -3.14 -0.22
C ASN A 34 -15.16 -4.42 0.36
N ASP A 35 -14.76 -5.57 -0.17
CA ASP A 35 -15.05 -6.85 0.44
C ASP A 35 -14.27 -7.05 1.76
N VAL A 36 -14.48 -8.20 2.42
CA VAL A 36 -13.81 -8.55 3.69
C VAL A 36 -12.29 -8.69 3.58
N SER A 37 -11.75 -8.86 2.38
CA SER A 37 -10.31 -8.93 2.12
C SER A 37 -9.70 -7.56 1.81
N GLY A 38 -10.53 -6.52 1.68
CA GLY A 38 -10.11 -5.18 1.30
C GLY A 38 -10.07 -4.95 -0.20
N LEU A 39 -10.67 -5.83 -1.00
CA LEU A 39 -10.76 -5.73 -2.44
C LEU A 39 -11.88 -4.73 -2.82
N PRO A 40 -11.60 -3.69 -3.62
CA PRO A 40 -12.62 -2.74 -4.07
C PRO A 40 -13.74 -3.40 -4.88
N GLU A 41 -14.97 -3.43 -4.38
CA GLU A 41 -16.13 -3.94 -5.13
C GLU A 41 -16.96 -2.81 -5.76
N GLU A 42 -17.06 -1.66 -5.09
CA GLU A 42 -17.87 -0.53 -5.58
C GLU A 42 -17.18 0.82 -5.32
N LEU A 43 -17.51 1.80 -6.16
CA LEU A 43 -17.22 3.20 -5.93
C LEU A 43 -18.51 4.03 -5.98
N THR A 44 -18.71 4.88 -4.98
CA THR A 44 -19.76 5.90 -5.01
C THR A 44 -19.18 7.30 -5.08
N ASP A 45 -19.87 8.24 -5.72
CA ASP A 45 -19.48 9.65 -5.70
C ASP A 45 -19.89 10.37 -4.40
N ALA A 46 -19.66 11.69 -4.34
CA ALA A 46 -20.03 12.51 -3.19
C ALA A 46 -21.54 12.59 -2.90
N GLY A 47 -22.39 12.29 -3.88
CA GLY A 47 -23.84 12.17 -3.72
C GLY A 47 -24.28 10.79 -3.19
N GLY A 48 -23.36 9.83 -3.12
CA GLY A 48 -23.66 8.43 -2.79
C GLY A 48 -24.10 7.60 -3.99
N ASP A 49 -24.06 8.15 -5.20
CA ASP A 49 -24.44 7.42 -6.42
C ASP A 49 -23.33 6.44 -6.82
N LEU A 50 -23.72 5.22 -7.17
CA LEU A 50 -22.81 4.19 -7.67
C LEU A 50 -22.24 4.59 -9.04
N VAL A 51 -20.91 4.65 -9.15
CA VAL A 51 -20.22 5.07 -10.39
C VAL A 51 -19.35 3.98 -11.00
N TRP A 52 -18.95 2.98 -10.21
CA TRP A 52 -18.18 1.82 -10.69
C TRP A 52 -18.45 0.63 -9.78
N GLN A 53 -18.43 -0.56 -10.38
CA GLN A 53 -18.50 -1.82 -9.65
C GLN A 53 -17.61 -2.88 -10.30
N ALA A 54 -17.17 -3.84 -9.50
CA ALA A 54 -16.49 -5.03 -9.97
C ALA A 54 -16.85 -6.27 -9.14
N ARG A 55 -16.67 -7.44 -9.74
CA ARG A 55 -16.78 -8.74 -9.08
C ARG A 55 -15.55 -9.56 -9.38
N TYR A 56 -15.11 -10.32 -8.39
CA TYR A 56 -13.83 -11.01 -8.44
C TYR A 56 -13.95 -12.49 -8.14
N LYS A 57 -13.04 -13.28 -8.70
CA LYS A 57 -12.76 -14.64 -8.23
C LYS A 57 -11.97 -14.58 -6.92
N VAL A 58 -11.87 -15.72 -6.25
CA VAL A 58 -11.17 -15.93 -4.97
C VAL A 58 -9.75 -15.33 -4.94
N TRP A 59 -9.04 -15.36 -6.08
CA TRP A 59 -7.65 -14.90 -6.18
C TRP A 59 -7.50 -13.51 -6.80
N GLY A 60 -8.58 -12.73 -6.87
CA GLY A 60 -8.54 -11.32 -7.27
C GLY A 60 -8.72 -11.08 -8.76
N ASN A 61 -8.95 -12.12 -9.59
CA ASN A 61 -9.24 -11.89 -11.01
C ASN A 61 -10.66 -11.32 -11.16
N ALA A 62 -10.79 -10.17 -11.80
CA ALA A 62 -12.07 -9.54 -12.09
C ALA A 62 -12.85 -10.34 -13.16
N VAL A 63 -14.03 -10.83 -12.80
CA VAL A 63 -14.97 -11.48 -13.74
C VAL A 63 -15.98 -10.49 -14.31
N GLN A 64 -16.16 -9.36 -13.64
CA GLN A 64 -17.00 -8.26 -14.08
C GLN A 64 -16.37 -6.96 -13.61
N GLU A 65 -16.32 -5.96 -14.48
CA GLU A 65 -15.93 -4.59 -14.15
C GLU A 65 -16.76 -3.65 -15.03
N GLU A 66 -17.45 -2.68 -14.42
CA GLU A 66 -18.34 -1.78 -15.13
C GLU A 66 -18.29 -0.36 -14.56
N TRP A 67 -18.21 0.62 -15.46
CA TRP A 67 -18.44 2.03 -15.13
C TRP A 67 -19.90 2.36 -15.37
N ILE A 68 -20.59 2.83 -14.34
CA ILE A 68 -21.99 3.19 -14.41
C ILE A 68 -22.05 4.64 -14.87
N ALA A 69 -22.39 4.83 -16.15
CA ALA A 69 -22.68 6.15 -16.68
C ALA A 69 -23.94 6.70 -16.02
N ARG A 70 -23.89 7.93 -15.51
CA ARG A 70 -25.11 8.68 -15.25
C ARG A 70 -25.90 8.74 -16.55
N VAL A 71 -27.03 8.05 -16.61
CA VAL A 71 -28.10 8.49 -17.51
C VAL A 71 -28.53 9.83 -16.92
N PRO A 72 -28.33 10.98 -17.59
CA PRO A 72 -28.94 12.21 -17.11
C PRO A 72 -30.42 11.88 -17.01
N GLN A 73 -31.01 12.05 -15.83
CA GLN A 73 -32.46 12.15 -15.72
C GLN A 73 -32.84 13.34 -16.59
N LEU A 74 -33.06 13.10 -17.88
CA LEU A 74 -33.71 14.05 -18.77
C LEU A 74 -35.10 14.19 -18.15
N SER A 75 -35.28 15.25 -17.37
CA SER A 75 -36.60 15.72 -16.99
C SER A 75 -37.44 15.72 -18.27
N VAL A 76 -38.52 14.93 -18.26
CA VAL A 76 -39.44 14.79 -19.40
C VAL A 76 -39.67 16.19 -19.97
N PRO A 77 -39.33 16.47 -21.24
CA PRO A 77 -39.39 17.82 -21.75
C PRO A 77 -40.82 18.32 -21.65
N LYS A 78 -41.05 19.31 -20.79
CA LYS A 78 -42.33 20.01 -20.71
C LYS A 78 -42.33 21.00 -21.88
N TRP A 79 -43.09 20.68 -22.92
CA TRP A 79 -43.16 21.47 -24.15
C TRP A 79 -43.37 22.96 -23.83
N GLY A 80 -42.45 23.82 -24.28
CA GLY A 80 -42.51 25.27 -24.11
C GLY A 80 -41.60 25.87 -23.03
N VAL A 81 -40.80 25.07 -22.30
CA VAL A 81 -39.82 25.58 -21.32
C VAL A 81 -38.40 25.43 -21.87
N VAL A 82 -37.68 26.54 -22.05
CA VAL A 82 -36.22 26.52 -22.25
C VAL A 82 -35.60 26.33 -20.88
N GLN A 83 -35.18 25.11 -20.54
CA GLN A 83 -34.29 24.86 -19.42
C GLN A 83 -32.85 25.04 -19.90
N GLU A 84 -32.10 25.95 -19.26
CA GLU A 84 -30.66 25.97 -19.41
C GLU A 84 -30.13 24.60 -18.97
N ALA A 85 -29.61 23.83 -19.93
CA ALA A 85 -28.89 22.62 -19.63
C ALA A 85 -27.64 23.01 -18.84
N THR A 86 -27.69 22.84 -17.52
CA THR A 86 -26.48 22.90 -16.69
C THR A 86 -25.46 21.95 -17.33
N PRO A 87 -24.26 22.41 -17.70
CA PRO A 87 -23.27 21.52 -18.31
C PRO A 87 -22.95 20.43 -17.29
N THR A 88 -23.43 19.22 -17.55
CA THR A 88 -23.03 18.04 -16.79
C THR A 88 -21.55 17.88 -17.06
N SER A 89 -20.71 18.17 -16.05
CA SER A 89 -19.28 17.88 -16.13
C SER A 89 -19.13 16.41 -16.50
N VAL A 90 -18.71 16.14 -17.73
CA VAL A 90 -18.42 14.79 -18.20
C VAL A 90 -17.07 14.44 -17.59
N HIS A 91 -17.08 14.07 -16.30
CA HIS A 91 -15.90 13.48 -15.67
C HIS A 91 -15.64 12.16 -16.38
N VAL A 92 -14.65 12.14 -17.28
CA VAL A 92 -14.20 10.91 -17.92
C VAL A 92 -13.70 9.99 -16.79
N PRO A 93 -14.36 8.85 -16.53
CA PRO A 93 -14.01 8.05 -15.38
C PRO A 93 -12.58 7.52 -15.51
N ARG A 94 -11.73 7.83 -14.52
CA ARG A 94 -10.36 7.31 -14.48
C ARG A 94 -10.40 5.82 -14.11
N PRO A 95 -9.64 4.95 -14.80
CA PRO A 95 -9.60 3.52 -14.50
C PRO A 95 -9.41 3.23 -13.01
N GLN A 96 -10.15 2.26 -12.49
CA GLN A 96 -9.99 1.76 -11.13
C GLN A 96 -9.09 0.52 -11.17
N ASN A 97 -7.86 0.68 -10.70
CA ASN A 97 -6.82 -0.35 -10.81
C ASN A 97 -6.40 -0.93 -9.45
N LEU A 98 -6.93 -0.46 -8.32
CA LEU A 98 -6.62 -1.08 -7.03
C LEU A 98 -7.18 -2.51 -6.98
N ARG A 99 -6.38 -3.45 -6.44
CA ARG A 99 -6.75 -4.86 -6.27
C ARG A 99 -6.61 -5.24 -4.79
N PHE A 100 -6.08 -6.42 -4.45
CA PHE A 100 -5.86 -6.74 -3.04
C PHE A 100 -4.98 -5.68 -2.38
N GLN A 101 -4.96 -5.67 -1.06
CA GLN A 101 -4.24 -4.66 -0.27
C GLN A 101 -2.75 -4.55 -0.70
N GLY A 102 -2.39 -3.44 -1.34
CA GLY A 102 -1.05 -3.18 -1.87
C GLY A 102 -0.85 -3.46 -3.36
N GLU A 103 -1.83 -4.05 -4.03
CA GLU A 103 -1.81 -4.43 -5.44
C GLU A 103 -2.36 -3.36 -6.37
N TYR A 104 -1.76 -3.27 -7.56
CA TYR A 104 -2.23 -2.46 -8.66
C TYR A 104 -2.35 -3.31 -9.94
N LEU A 105 -3.54 -3.34 -10.55
CA LEU A 105 -3.75 -4.00 -11.83
C LEU A 105 -2.96 -3.27 -12.92
N ASP A 106 -2.05 -4.00 -13.54
CA ASP A 106 -1.53 -3.66 -14.85
C ASP A 106 -2.51 -4.18 -15.92
N ARG A 107 -3.21 -3.26 -16.58
CA ARG A 107 -4.22 -3.60 -17.60
C ARG A 107 -3.61 -4.14 -18.89
N GLU A 108 -2.33 -3.87 -19.17
CA GLU A 108 -1.68 -4.36 -20.38
C GLU A 108 -1.42 -5.86 -20.31
N THR A 109 -1.07 -6.35 -19.11
CA THR A 109 -0.72 -7.75 -18.88
C THR A 109 -1.82 -8.55 -18.17
N GLY A 110 -2.74 -7.89 -17.47
CA GLY A 110 -3.72 -8.53 -16.58
C GLY A 110 -3.15 -8.95 -15.22
N LEU A 111 -1.85 -8.72 -14.98
CA LEU A 111 -1.17 -9.06 -13.73
C LEU A 111 -1.35 -7.95 -12.70
N HIS A 112 -1.25 -8.32 -11.42
CA HIS A 112 -1.28 -7.36 -10.32
C HIS A 112 0.15 -7.06 -9.87
N TYR A 113 0.55 -5.81 -9.98
CA TYR A 113 1.84 -5.35 -9.49
C TYR A 113 1.82 -5.18 -7.97
N ASN A 114 2.74 -5.88 -7.30
CA ASN A 114 2.92 -5.98 -5.86
C ASN A 114 4.35 -5.58 -5.52
N LEU A 115 4.64 -4.28 -5.59
CA LEU A 115 5.94 -3.60 -5.35
C LEU A 115 7.21 -4.31 -5.89
N PHE A 116 7.60 -5.46 -5.34
CA PHE A 116 8.75 -6.26 -5.79
C PHE A 116 8.40 -7.35 -6.83
N ARG A 117 7.13 -7.73 -6.97
CA ARG A 117 6.72 -8.86 -7.84
C ARG A 117 5.42 -8.60 -8.58
N TYR A 118 5.23 -9.29 -9.70
CA TYR A 118 3.94 -9.40 -10.37
C TYR A 118 3.21 -10.66 -9.89
N TYR A 119 1.96 -10.48 -9.47
CA TYR A 119 1.03 -11.52 -9.05
C TYR A 119 0.07 -11.85 -10.19
N ASP A 120 -0.10 -13.14 -10.44
CA ASP A 120 -1.07 -13.68 -11.38
C ASP A 120 -2.36 -14.05 -10.63
N PRO A 121 -3.46 -13.29 -10.84
CA PRO A 121 -4.71 -13.50 -10.13
C PRO A 121 -5.51 -14.72 -10.62
N ASP A 122 -5.15 -15.33 -11.74
CA ASP A 122 -5.76 -16.59 -12.18
C ASP A 122 -5.18 -17.80 -11.45
N THR A 123 -3.86 -17.77 -11.17
CA THR A 123 -3.17 -18.87 -10.51
C THR A 123 -3.00 -18.67 -9.01
N GLY A 124 -3.21 -17.45 -8.50
CA GLY A 124 -3.08 -17.12 -7.08
C GLY A 124 -1.64 -17.07 -6.60
N ARG A 125 -0.69 -16.71 -7.48
CA ARG A 125 0.76 -16.81 -7.22
C ARG A 125 1.54 -15.68 -7.88
N PHE A 126 2.73 -15.41 -7.35
CA PHE A 126 3.69 -14.57 -8.06
C PHE A 126 4.24 -15.28 -9.29
N ILE A 127 4.56 -14.54 -10.35
CA ILE A 127 5.17 -15.09 -11.57
C ILE A 127 6.69 -15.16 -11.48
N SER A 128 7.30 -14.49 -10.49
CA SER A 128 8.72 -14.53 -10.19
C SER A 128 8.98 -15.14 -8.82
N PRO A 129 10.12 -15.86 -8.64
CA PRO A 129 10.51 -16.36 -7.32
C PRO A 129 10.78 -15.19 -6.36
N ASP A 130 10.62 -15.46 -5.08
CA ASP A 130 10.87 -14.48 -4.02
C ASP A 130 12.32 -13.93 -4.10
N PRO A 131 12.52 -12.61 -4.23
CA PRO A 131 13.85 -12.00 -4.32
C PRO A 131 14.76 -12.27 -3.12
N ILE A 132 14.21 -12.60 -1.94
CA ILE A 132 15.01 -13.00 -0.76
C ILE A 132 15.26 -14.51 -0.70
N GLY A 133 14.94 -15.24 -1.77
CA GLY A 133 15.18 -16.67 -1.92
C GLY A 133 14.46 -17.49 -0.85
N LEU A 134 15.10 -18.54 -0.34
CA LEU A 134 14.52 -19.43 0.68
C LEU A 134 14.17 -18.71 2.00
N ALA A 135 14.66 -17.47 2.21
CA ALA A 135 14.20 -16.65 3.32
C ALA A 135 12.71 -16.29 3.16
N GLY A 136 12.22 -16.12 1.93
CA GLY A 136 10.80 -15.88 1.62
C GLY A 136 9.86 -17.06 1.90
N GLY A 137 10.42 -18.21 2.29
CA GLY A 137 9.69 -19.44 2.56
C GLY A 137 10.01 -20.55 1.55
N LEU A 138 9.42 -21.73 1.76
CA LEU A 138 9.67 -22.91 0.92
C LEU A 138 9.00 -22.80 -0.45
N ASN A 139 7.93 -22.03 -0.57
CA ASN A 139 7.24 -21.78 -1.83
C ASN A 139 7.53 -20.35 -2.30
N LEU A 140 8.54 -20.22 -3.17
CA LEU A 140 9.04 -18.94 -3.66
C LEU A 140 8.03 -18.15 -4.50
N TYR A 141 6.94 -18.78 -4.94
CA TYR A 141 5.88 -18.16 -5.76
C TYR A 141 4.60 -17.88 -4.96
N GLN A 142 4.61 -18.12 -3.64
CA GLN A 142 3.42 -17.94 -2.81
C GLN A 142 3.12 -16.45 -2.57
N TYR A 143 1.85 -16.07 -2.76
CA TYR A 143 1.33 -14.74 -2.43
C TYR A 143 1.24 -14.51 -0.92
N ALA A 144 0.31 -15.21 -0.26
CA ALA A 144 0.20 -15.22 1.18
C ALA A 144 -0.13 -16.65 1.66
N PRO A 145 0.42 -17.09 2.80
CA PRO A 145 0.05 -18.38 3.38
C PRO A 145 -1.44 -18.50 3.77
N ASN A 146 -2.10 -17.35 4.04
CA ASN A 146 -3.55 -17.29 4.20
C ASN A 146 -4.09 -15.99 3.55
N PRO A 147 -4.60 -16.02 2.31
CA PRO A 147 -5.04 -14.84 1.58
C PRO A 147 -6.27 -14.14 2.19
N ASN A 148 -7.04 -14.83 3.04
CA ASN A 148 -8.25 -14.27 3.64
C ASN A 148 -7.96 -13.44 4.91
N SER A 149 -6.74 -13.52 5.45
CA SER A 149 -6.37 -12.77 6.66
C SER A 149 -4.99 -12.14 6.60
N TRP A 150 -4.12 -12.61 5.68
CA TRP A 150 -2.74 -12.15 5.54
C TRP A 150 -2.55 -11.54 4.17
N ILE A 151 -2.03 -10.32 4.17
CA ILE A 151 -1.64 -9.55 3.00
C ILE A 151 -0.12 -9.64 2.86
N ASP A 152 0.39 -9.58 1.63
CA ASP A 152 1.82 -9.40 1.34
C ASP A 152 2.02 -8.03 0.64
N PRO A 153 2.04 -6.91 1.40
CA PRO A 153 2.04 -5.56 0.82
C PRO A 153 3.27 -5.26 -0.03
N TRP A 154 4.31 -6.09 0.10
CA TRP A 154 5.59 -5.91 -0.57
C TRP A 154 5.81 -6.93 -1.67
N GLY A 155 5.22 -8.12 -1.57
CA GLY A 155 5.62 -9.23 -2.41
C GLY A 155 6.91 -9.85 -1.89
N LEU A 156 7.07 -10.00 -0.59
CA LEU A 156 8.13 -10.79 0.05
C LEU A 156 7.46 -11.72 1.06
N CYS A 157 7.35 -13.00 0.72
CA CYS A 157 6.67 -13.96 1.58
C CYS A 157 7.54 -14.27 2.82
N ARG A 158 6.93 -14.92 3.81
CA ARG A 158 7.35 -14.97 5.23
C ARG A 158 8.87 -15.04 5.51
N THR A 159 9.45 -13.90 5.89
CA THR A 159 10.46 -13.87 6.96
C THR A 159 9.81 -13.35 8.23
N SER A 160 10.09 -13.98 9.38
CA SER A 160 10.16 -13.20 10.61
C SER A 160 11.55 -12.55 10.63
N PRO A 161 11.70 -11.27 10.98
CA PRO A 161 10.60 -10.33 11.16
C PRO A 161 9.96 -10.00 9.81
N LYS A 162 8.61 -9.95 9.78
CA LYS A 162 7.81 -9.64 8.60
C LYS A 162 8.22 -8.27 8.10
N ILE A 163 9.15 -8.15 7.16
CA ILE A 163 9.42 -6.82 6.63
C ILE A 163 8.36 -6.55 5.57
N ASN A 164 7.34 -5.81 5.99
CA ASN A 164 6.32 -5.20 5.15
C ASN A 164 6.28 -3.70 5.47
N SER A 165 5.39 -2.94 4.82
CA SER A 165 5.35 -1.48 5.02
C SER A 165 4.99 -1.11 6.45
N GLU A 166 4.18 -1.94 7.11
CA GLU A 166 3.82 -1.77 8.50
C GLU A 166 5.05 -1.92 9.41
N HIS A 167 5.90 -2.89 9.13
CA HIS A 167 7.14 -3.09 9.87
C HIS A 167 8.09 -1.92 9.77
N VAL A 168 8.29 -1.33 8.59
CA VAL A 168 9.21 -0.19 8.44
C VAL A 168 8.62 1.10 8.98
N PHE A 169 7.32 1.34 8.80
CA PHE A 169 6.72 2.65 9.07
C PHE A 169 5.89 2.75 10.35
N HIS A 170 5.38 1.64 10.86
CA HIS A 170 4.49 1.64 12.03
C HIS A 170 5.05 0.84 13.20
N GLY A 171 5.90 -0.15 12.94
CA GLY A 171 6.34 -1.10 13.95
C GLY A 171 5.18 -1.97 14.47
N GLU A 172 5.52 -3.06 15.16
CA GLU A 172 4.55 -4.08 15.55
C GLU A 172 4.88 -4.66 16.94
N ILE A 173 3.86 -5.17 17.62
CA ILE A 173 4.01 -6.09 18.75
C ILE A 173 3.86 -7.51 18.21
N ASN A 174 4.92 -8.31 18.34
CA ASN A 174 4.86 -9.70 17.87
C ASN A 174 4.10 -10.61 18.85
N ASN A 175 3.84 -11.86 18.44
CA ASN A 175 3.11 -12.85 19.24
C ASN A 175 3.77 -13.22 20.59
N ARG A 176 5.01 -12.76 20.84
CA ARG A 176 5.73 -12.90 22.11
C ARG A 176 5.66 -11.61 22.96
N GLY A 177 4.83 -10.64 22.58
CA GLY A 177 4.69 -9.35 23.27
C GLY A 177 5.88 -8.40 23.08
N ARG A 178 6.75 -8.63 22.08
CA ARG A 178 7.94 -7.81 21.87
C ARG A 178 7.71 -6.80 20.75
N ALA A 179 8.12 -5.55 21.01
CA ALA A 179 8.20 -4.51 19.98
C ALA A 179 9.24 -4.87 18.91
N VAL A 180 8.85 -4.76 17.64
CA VAL A 180 9.70 -4.99 16.46
C VAL A 180 9.42 -3.93 15.37
N GLY A 181 10.36 -3.76 14.45
CA GLY A 181 10.23 -2.80 13.34
C GLY A 181 10.46 -1.35 13.77
N PHE A 182 9.79 -0.46 13.03
CA PHE A 182 9.89 0.99 13.02
C PHE A 182 11.28 1.53 12.71
N HIS A 183 11.42 2.03 11.48
CA HIS A 183 12.68 2.43 10.85
C HIS A 183 12.56 3.76 10.08
N HIS A 184 11.40 4.44 10.11
CA HIS A 184 11.24 5.77 9.52
C HIS A 184 10.09 6.57 10.14
N GLU A 185 10.40 7.73 10.74
CA GLU A 185 9.44 8.63 11.42
C GLU A 185 8.58 9.47 10.45
N GLY A 186 8.94 9.59 9.17
CA GLY A 186 8.27 10.52 8.24
C GLY A 186 6.98 9.99 7.58
N SER A 187 6.41 8.89 8.07
CA SER A 187 5.29 8.22 7.39
C SER A 187 3.92 8.71 7.84
N ILE A 188 2.98 8.88 6.92
CA ILE A 188 1.60 9.22 7.26
C ILE A 188 0.95 8.01 7.97
N GLY A 189 0.31 8.22 9.12
CA GLY A 189 -0.51 7.19 9.81
C GLY A 189 0.08 6.50 11.05
N HIS A 190 1.30 6.84 11.49
CA HIS A 190 1.94 6.20 12.67
C HIS A 190 1.89 7.02 13.97
N ILE A 191 1.28 8.22 13.96
CA ILE A 191 1.14 9.06 15.16
C ILE A 191 0.39 8.26 16.23
N GLY A 192 1.03 8.06 17.38
CA GLY A 192 0.47 7.29 18.50
C GLY A 192 0.70 5.77 18.43
N LYS A 193 1.40 5.26 17.40
CA LYS A 193 1.69 3.83 17.24
C LYS A 193 3.15 3.48 17.51
N ALA A 194 4.06 4.36 17.14
CA ALA A 194 5.48 4.20 17.37
C ALA A 194 6.14 5.56 17.60
N ARG A 195 7.24 5.57 18.35
CA ARG A 195 8.03 6.78 18.59
C ARG A 195 9.51 6.46 18.79
N VAL A 196 10.36 7.40 18.38
CA VAL A 196 11.77 7.41 18.78
C VAL A 196 11.87 8.09 20.14
N THR A 197 12.40 7.38 21.13
CA THR A 197 12.56 7.91 22.50
C THR A 197 13.94 8.50 22.76
N GLY A 198 14.90 8.26 21.86
CA GLY A 198 16.21 8.89 21.92
C GLY A 198 17.10 8.47 20.76
N ILE A 199 17.83 9.43 20.20
CA ILE A 199 18.86 9.17 19.19
C ILE A 199 20.12 8.68 19.91
N THR A 200 20.63 7.54 19.48
CA THR A 200 21.80 6.86 20.08
C THR A 200 23.03 6.99 19.19
N SER A 201 22.84 7.18 17.89
CA SER A 201 23.90 7.57 16.96
C SER A 201 23.35 8.61 15.97
N PRO A 202 24.05 9.74 15.76
CA PRO A 202 23.63 10.75 14.80
C PRO A 202 23.67 10.22 13.35
N ALA A 203 23.07 10.97 12.44
CA ALA A 203 23.04 10.63 11.02
C ALA A 203 24.45 10.54 10.42
N ASN A 204 24.71 9.48 9.66
CA ASN A 204 25.93 9.32 8.86
C ASN A 204 25.86 10.14 7.55
N ALA A 205 26.84 9.98 6.67
CA ALA A 205 26.90 10.69 5.39
C ALA A 205 25.69 10.44 4.47
N GLN A 206 25.04 9.28 4.60
CA GLN A 206 23.84 8.91 3.86
C GLN A 206 22.55 9.31 4.60
N GLY A 207 22.64 9.97 5.76
CA GLY A 207 21.50 10.38 6.56
C GLY A 207 20.94 9.31 7.51
N VAL A 208 21.53 8.11 7.55
CA VAL A 208 21.09 6.99 8.39
C VAL A 208 21.53 7.23 9.83
N TYR A 209 20.61 7.12 10.78
CA TYR A 209 20.87 7.32 12.22
C TYR A 209 20.36 6.13 13.04
N ARG A 210 20.71 6.07 14.33
CA ARG A 210 20.20 5.02 15.25
C ARG A 210 19.47 5.63 16.43
N GLY A 211 18.48 4.91 16.93
CA GLY A 211 17.73 5.33 18.11
C GLY A 211 16.96 4.23 18.80
N ARG A 212 16.54 4.53 20.03
CA ARG A 212 15.61 3.72 20.82
C ARG A 212 14.19 3.95 20.35
N VAL A 213 13.41 2.87 20.35
CA VAL A 213 12.04 2.85 19.82
C VAL A 213 11.10 2.31 20.87
N GLU A 214 9.92 2.91 20.96
CA GLU A 214 8.77 2.33 21.63
C GLU A 214 7.62 2.17 20.64
N ILE A 215 6.92 1.04 20.75
CA ILE A 215 5.72 0.72 19.98
C ILE A 215 4.54 0.66 20.96
N PHE A 216 3.41 1.26 20.60
CA PHE A 216 2.19 1.24 21.38
C PHE A 216 1.50 -0.12 21.22
N ASP A 217 1.29 -0.81 22.33
CA ASP A 217 0.50 -2.03 22.39
C ASP A 217 -0.96 -1.66 22.70
N SER A 218 -1.81 -1.77 21.68
CA SER A 218 -3.24 -1.47 21.82
C SER A 218 -4.00 -2.42 22.74
N SER A 219 -3.46 -3.63 22.99
CA SER A 219 -4.11 -4.61 23.85
C SER A 219 -3.92 -4.30 25.33
N SER A 220 -2.74 -3.82 25.71
CA SER A 220 -2.41 -3.43 27.08
C SER A 220 -2.55 -1.92 27.35
N GLY A 221 -2.64 -1.11 26.29
CA GLY A 221 -2.63 0.35 26.37
C GLY A 221 -1.26 0.93 26.77
N ALA A 222 -0.19 0.14 26.68
CA ALA A 222 1.15 0.50 27.14
C ALA A 222 2.14 0.70 25.99
N TRP A 223 3.16 1.52 26.25
CA TRP A 223 4.31 1.64 25.35
C TRP A 223 5.32 0.54 25.66
N VAL A 224 5.70 -0.23 24.64
CA VAL A 224 6.66 -1.33 24.75
C VAL A 224 7.97 -0.91 24.11
N ALA A 225 9.04 -0.87 24.91
CA ALA A 225 10.37 -0.57 24.43
C ALA A 225 10.92 -1.72 23.57
N LYS A 226 11.46 -1.37 22.40
CA LYS A 226 12.25 -2.29 21.57
C LYS A 226 13.60 -2.50 22.26
N GLY A 227 13.92 -3.77 22.53
CA GLY A 227 15.17 -4.12 23.24
C GLY A 227 16.42 -3.65 22.48
N PRO A 228 16.64 -4.09 21.23
CA PRO A 228 17.73 -3.58 20.39
C PRO A 228 17.42 -2.19 19.82
N GLU A 229 18.47 -1.39 19.61
CA GLU A 229 18.36 -0.13 18.87
C GLU A 229 17.94 -0.35 17.41
N SER A 230 17.13 0.57 16.87
CA SER A 230 16.78 0.60 15.45
C SER A 230 17.73 1.50 14.68
N SER A 231 18.15 1.06 13.50
CA SER A 231 18.65 1.96 12.44
C SER A 231 17.48 2.59 11.70
N PHE A 232 17.59 3.85 11.32
CA PHE A 232 16.54 4.62 10.67
C PHE A 232 16.98 5.15 9.31
N PHE A 233 16.06 5.11 8.34
CA PHE A 233 16.22 5.81 7.08
C PHE A 233 16.32 7.34 7.30
N PRO A 234 16.91 8.07 6.35
CA PRO A 234 17.08 9.52 6.46
C PRO A 234 15.76 10.25 6.71
N LYS A 235 15.75 11.17 7.68
CA LYS A 235 14.53 11.94 8.03
C LYS A 235 13.99 12.80 6.89
N SER A 236 14.85 13.16 5.94
CA SER A 236 14.48 13.94 4.74
C SER A 236 13.72 13.11 3.71
N TRP A 237 13.74 11.79 3.81
CA TRP A 237 13.04 10.93 2.85
C TRP A 237 11.55 10.90 3.17
N ASN A 238 10.73 10.89 2.13
CA ASN A 238 9.32 10.57 2.28
C ASN A 238 9.11 9.05 2.13
N ARG A 239 7.90 8.57 2.44
CA ARG A 239 7.55 7.15 2.31
C ARG A 239 7.88 6.57 0.93
N GLN A 240 7.61 7.30 -0.15
CA GLN A 240 7.87 6.82 -1.52
C GLN A 240 9.37 6.65 -1.78
N GLN A 241 10.19 7.60 -1.31
CA GLN A 241 11.64 7.53 -1.45
C GLN A 241 12.23 6.37 -0.64
N VAL A 242 11.81 6.17 0.62
CA VAL A 242 12.21 5.00 1.41
C VAL A 242 11.88 3.71 0.66
N MET A 243 10.67 3.61 0.12
CA MET A 243 10.25 2.41 -0.63
C MET A 243 11.07 2.21 -1.91
N SER A 244 11.35 3.28 -2.66
CA SER A 244 12.15 3.22 -3.88
C SER A 244 13.59 2.77 -3.58
N GLU A 245 14.16 3.23 -2.48
CA GLU A 245 15.53 2.91 -2.08
C GLU A 245 15.63 1.47 -1.56
N ILE A 246 14.63 0.99 -0.81
CA ILE A 246 14.51 -0.44 -0.50
C ILE A 246 14.46 -1.26 -1.81
N ARG A 247 13.62 -0.88 -2.79
CA ARG A 247 13.58 -1.56 -4.10
C ARG A 247 14.92 -1.64 -4.80
N SER A 248 15.60 -0.51 -4.93
CA SER A 248 16.91 -0.48 -5.58
C SER A 248 17.96 -1.37 -4.89
N ALA A 249 17.87 -1.53 -3.56
CA ALA A 249 18.76 -2.41 -2.81
C ALA A 249 18.46 -3.89 -3.08
N PHE A 250 17.19 -4.24 -3.29
CA PHE A 250 16.75 -5.59 -3.65
C PHE A 250 17.24 -6.02 -5.03
N ASP A 251 17.32 -5.10 -5.98
CA ASP A 251 17.82 -5.39 -7.33
C ASP A 251 19.29 -5.85 -7.33
N ASN A 252 20.07 -5.49 -6.31
CA ASN A 252 21.50 -5.81 -6.18
C ASN A 252 21.85 -6.55 -4.88
N GLY A 253 20.85 -7.08 -4.19
CA GLY A 253 21.03 -7.72 -2.89
C GLY A 253 21.63 -9.12 -2.97
N VAL A 254 22.29 -9.55 -1.91
CA VAL A 254 22.84 -10.90 -1.76
C VAL A 254 22.36 -11.55 -0.47
N VAL A 255 22.06 -12.84 -0.55
CA VAL A 255 21.83 -13.66 0.65
C VAL A 255 23.16 -14.26 1.07
N SER A 256 23.66 -13.87 2.23
CA SER A 256 24.87 -14.44 2.81
C SER A 256 24.66 -15.89 3.27
N SER A 257 25.74 -16.62 3.52
CA SER A 257 25.71 -18.05 3.87
C SER A 257 24.93 -18.38 5.15
N ASN A 258 24.72 -17.40 6.03
CA ASN A 258 23.91 -17.55 7.25
C ASN A 258 22.41 -17.24 7.01
N GLY A 259 22.01 -16.94 5.78
CA GLY A 259 20.64 -16.63 5.40
C GLY A 259 20.22 -15.17 5.67
N LYS A 260 21.16 -14.29 6.02
CA LYS A 260 20.93 -12.84 6.11
C LYS A 260 20.99 -12.25 4.71
N TRP A 261 19.96 -11.49 4.33
CA TRP A 261 19.96 -10.71 3.10
C TRP A 261 20.56 -9.33 3.37
N GLU A 262 21.43 -8.86 2.47
CA GLU A 262 22.04 -7.54 2.51
C GLU A 262 22.03 -6.93 1.10
N GLY A 263 21.74 -5.64 1.00
CA GLY A 263 21.76 -4.89 -0.25
C GLY A 263 22.13 -3.43 -0.02
N VAL A 264 22.57 -2.78 -1.09
CA VAL A 264 22.90 -1.35 -1.08
C VAL A 264 21.99 -0.63 -2.05
N SER A 265 21.28 0.38 -1.56
CA SER A 265 20.35 1.17 -2.36
C SER A 265 21.07 2.08 -3.38
N SER A 266 20.32 2.66 -4.32
CA SER A 266 20.85 3.63 -5.30
C SER A 266 21.53 4.84 -4.65
N SER A 267 21.02 5.28 -3.49
CA SER A 267 21.62 6.36 -2.69
C SER A 267 22.75 5.89 -1.76
N GLY A 268 23.18 4.62 -1.83
CA GLY A 268 24.26 4.08 -1.03
C GLY A 268 23.87 3.68 0.40
N VAL A 269 22.57 3.59 0.71
CA VAL A 269 22.09 3.14 2.02
C VAL A 269 22.18 1.61 2.09
N HIS A 270 22.92 1.11 3.08
CA HIS A 270 22.98 -0.31 3.36
C HIS A 270 21.70 -0.76 4.06
N ILE A 271 21.06 -1.79 3.51
CA ILE A 271 19.83 -2.38 4.03
C ILE A 271 20.10 -3.86 4.28
N ASP A 272 19.83 -4.29 5.51
CA ASP A 272 20.00 -5.69 5.87
C ASP A 272 18.77 -6.26 6.58
N ILE A 273 18.49 -7.52 6.26
CA ILE A 273 17.34 -8.27 6.73
C ILE A 273 17.85 -9.50 7.47
N LEU A 274 17.73 -9.46 8.79
CA LEU A 274 18.12 -10.56 9.66
C LEU A 274 17.07 -11.66 9.62
N ARG A 275 17.54 -12.92 9.62
CA ARG A 275 16.69 -14.09 9.86
C ARG A 275 16.16 -13.99 11.29
N GLY A 276 14.84 -13.87 11.46
CA GLY A 276 14.19 -13.99 12.75
C GLY A 276 14.29 -15.42 13.26
N GLY A 277 14.86 -15.58 14.45
CA GLY A 277 14.88 -16.84 15.20
C GLY A 277 13.59 -17.13 15.97
#